data_AF-A0A354FTS8-F1
#
_entry.id   AF-A0A354FTS8-F1
#
_cell.length_a   1.000
_cell.length_b   1.000
_cell.length_c   1.000
_cell.angle_alpha   90.00
_cell.angle_beta   90.00
_cell.angle_gamma   90.00
#
_symmetry.space_group_name_H-M   'P 1'
#
loop_
_entity.id
_entity.type
_entity.pdbx_description
1 polymer ?
#
loop_
_entity_poly.entity_id
_entity_poly.type
_entity_poly.pdbx_seq_one_letter_code
_entity_poly.pdbx_strand_id
1 'polypeptide(L)' 'MKVVIFDIEGTLTETNAVDSDCFIRSVGEVLGVRDFETDWSQYQFVTDSGVAQEISQRYCDRPMSGALT' A
#
# COMPACT_ATOMS: atom_id res chain seq x y z
N MET A 1 35.42 13.24 -3.02
CA MET A 1 34.16 13.65 -2.36
C MET A 1 33.26 12.43 -2.25
N LYS A 2 32.67 12.15 -1.08
CA LYS A 2 31.73 11.03 -0.89
C LYS A 2 30.33 11.60 -0.66
N VAL A 3 29.34 11.03 -1.33
CA VAL A 3 27.92 11.39 -1.19
C VAL A 3 27.20 10.21 -0.54
N VAL A 4 26.27 10.51 0.36
CA VAL A 4 25.36 9.54 0.97
C VAL A 4 23.94 10.00 0.69
N ILE A 5 23.09 9.06 0.29
CA ILE A 5 21.67 9.29 0.00
C ILE A 5 20.87 8.51 1.04
N PHE A 6 19.88 9.16 1.63
CA PHE A 6 18.95 8.56 2.58
C PHE A 6 17.55 8.57 2.00
N ASP A 7 16.82 7.51 2.28
CA ASP A 7 15.38 7.46 2.12
C ASP A 7 14.68 8.31 3.20
N ILE A 8 13.39 8.61 3.05
CA ILE A 8 12.63 9.43 3.99
C ILE A 8 11.85 8.54 4.96
N GLU A 9 10.93 7.74 4.44
CA GLU A 9 9.99 6.93 5.20
C GLU A 9 10.73 5.77 5.88
N GLY A 10 10.51 5.56 7.18
CA GLY A 10 11.20 4.53 7.96
C GLY A 10 12.71 4.71 8.11
N THR A 11 13.33 5.69 7.46
CA THR A 11 14.77 5.99 7.51
C THR A 11 15.05 7.30 8.25
N LEU A 12 14.52 8.42 7.76
CA LEU A 12 14.64 9.73 8.42
C LEU A 12 13.44 10.03 9.33
N THR A 13 12.33 9.31 9.13
CA THR A 13 11.07 9.51 9.84
C THR A 13 10.46 8.17 10.27
N GLU A 14 9.80 8.13 11.43
CA GLU A 14 9.12 6.93 11.95
C GLU A 14 7.65 6.90 11.50
N THR A 15 7.44 6.72 10.19
CA THR A 15 6.15 6.94 9.54
C THR A 15 5.49 5.67 9.00
N ASN A 16 6.18 4.53 8.98
CA ASN A 16 5.65 3.26 8.45
C ASN A 16 4.28 2.85 9.04
N ALA A 17 4.08 3.08 10.34
CA ALA A 17 2.81 2.78 11.01
C ALA A 17 1.70 3.74 10.57
N VAL A 18 2.01 5.04 10.49
CA VAL A 18 1.06 6.07 10.06
C VAL A 18 0.66 5.87 8.60
N ASP A 19 1.61 5.50 7.74
CA ASP A 19 1.36 5.16 6.34
C ASP A 19 0.41 3.96 6.22
N SER A 20 0.70 2.88 6.97
CA SER A 20 -0.16 1.69 7.03
C SER A 20 -1.58 2.02 7.48
N ASP A 21 -1.74 2.81 8.56
CA ASP A 21 -3.06 3.21 9.07
C ASP A 21 -3.84 4.05 8.05
N CYS A 22 -3.16 4.98 7.37
CA CYS A 22 -3.76 5.81 6.33
C CYS A 22 -4.22 4.99 5.13
N PHE A 23 -3.40 4.03 4.69
CA PHE A 23 -3.73 3.15 3.58
C PHE A 23 -4.92 2.25 3.93
N ILE A 24 -4.92 1.62 5.12
CA ILE A 24 -6.02 0.76 5.59
C ILE A 24 -7.34 1.54 5.63
N ARG A 25 -7.31 2.75 6.19
CA ARG A 25 -8.50 3.62 6.22
C ARG A 25 -8.99 3.93 4.81
N SER A 26 -8.08 4.27 3.89
CA SER A 26 -8.43 4.62 2.50
C SER A 26 -9.05 3.45 1.75
N VAL A 27 -8.54 2.22 1.94
CA VAL A 27 -9.14 1.00 1.40
C VAL A 27 -10.58 0.83 1.90
N GLY A 28 -10.81 1.01 3.21
CA GLY A 28 -12.15 0.95 3.80
C GLY A 28 -13.11 2.02 3.26
N GLU A 29 -12.63 3.25 3.05
CA GLU A 29 -13.43 4.38 2.56
C GLU A 29 -13.76 4.29 1.07
N VAL A 30 -12.81 3.83 0.24
CA VAL A 30 -12.93 3.86 -1.23
C VAL A 30 -13.40 2.53 -1.81
N LEU A 31 -12.90 1.41 -1.27
CA LEU A 31 -13.25 0.06 -1.75
C LEU A 31 -14.34 -0.60 -0.91
N GLY A 32 -14.62 -0.09 0.29
CA GLY A 32 -15.60 -0.69 1.20
C GLY A 32 -15.11 -1.98 1.88
N VAL A 33 -13.81 -2.29 1.77
CA VAL A 33 -13.19 -3.50 2.34
C VAL A 33 -12.56 -3.14 3.69
N ARG A 34 -13.02 -3.78 4.78
CA ARG A 34 -12.54 -3.50 6.14
C ARG A 34 -11.70 -4.62 6.74
N ASP A 35 -11.93 -5.86 6.30
CA ASP A 35 -11.21 -7.04 6.78
C ASP A 35 -10.41 -7.65 5.62
N PHE A 36 -9.12 -7.36 5.57
CA PHE A 36 -8.18 -7.86 4.55
C PHE A 36 -6.79 -8.06 5.16
N GLU A 37 -5.91 -8.76 4.45
CA GLU A 37 -4.53 -8.99 4.91
C GLU A 37 -3.75 -7.67 4.95
N THR A 38 -3.19 -7.32 6.10
CA THR A 38 -2.40 -6.09 6.32
C THR A 38 -0.90 -6.37 6.50
N ASP A 39 -0.49 -7.63 6.46
CA ASP A 39 0.90 -8.00 6.23
C ASP A 39 1.25 -7.72 4.76
N TRP A 40 1.78 -6.51 4.53
CA TRP A 40 2.14 -6.02 3.20
C TRP A 40 3.14 -6.93 2.47
N SER A 41 3.91 -7.74 3.19
CA SER A 41 4.88 -8.67 2.60
C SER A 41 4.25 -9.84 1.84
N GLN A 42 2.94 -10.08 2.02
CA GLN A 42 2.19 -11.14 1.34
C GLN A 42 1.61 -10.72 -0.03
N TYR A 43 1.81 -9.47 -0.42
CA TYR A 43 1.38 -8.92 -1.70
C TYR A 43 2.50 -9.05 -2.75
N GLN A 44 2.14 -9.26 -4.01
CA GLN A 44 3.12 -9.47 -5.07
C GLN A 44 3.96 -8.21 -5.34
N PHE A 45 3.33 -7.04 -5.28
CA PHE A 45 3.96 -5.74 -5.49
C PHE A 45 3.65 -4.84 -4.30
N VAL A 46 4.67 -4.60 -3.46
CA VAL A 46 4.56 -3.78 -2.24
C VAL A 46 4.72 -2.29 -2.59
N THR A 47 3.84 -1.82 -3.44
CA THR A 47 3.58 -0.40 -3.72
C THR A 47 2.10 -0.15 -3.48
N ASP A 48 1.71 1.08 -3.15
CA ASP A 48 0.29 1.42 -2.91
C ASP A 48 -0.64 0.94 -4.02
N SER A 49 -0.23 1.14 -5.28
CA SER A 49 -1.00 0.72 -6.45
C SER A 49 -1.05 -0.80 -6.60
N GLY A 50 0.06 -1.50 -6.31
CA GLY A 50 0.14 -2.95 -6.37
C GLY A 50 -0.74 -3.62 -5.32
N VAL A 51 -0.63 -3.16 -4.08
CA VAL A 51 -1.45 -3.64 -2.96
C VAL A 51 -2.92 -3.33 -3.21
N ALA A 52 -3.28 -2.09 -3.59
CA ALA A 52 -4.66 -1.72 -3.85
C ALA A 52 -5.29 -2.52 -5.02
N GLN A 53 -4.52 -2.78 -6.07
CA GLN A 53 -4.96 -3.60 -7.21
C GLN A 53 -5.26 -5.03 -6.76
N GLU A 54 -4.37 -5.61 -5.97
CA GLU A 54 -4.51 -6.96 -5.48
C GLU A 54 -5.66 -7.08 -4.46
N ILE A 55 -5.85 -6.10 -3.57
CA ILE A 55 -7.02 -6.03 -2.69
C ILE A 55 -8.31 -5.97 -3.52
N SER A 56 -8.38 -5.08 -4.51
CA SER A 56 -9.56 -4.97 -5.37
C SER A 56 -9.85 -6.28 -6.10
N GLN A 57 -8.82 -6.98 -6.56
CA GLN A 57 -8.97 -8.26 -7.24
C GLN A 57 -9.43 -9.39 -6.29
N ARG A 58 -8.89 -9.45 -5.06
CA ARG A 58 -9.17 -10.52 -4.08
C ARG A 58 -10.52 -10.35 -3.36
N TYR A 59 -10.92 -9.12 -3.06
CA TYR A 59 -12.05 -8.82 -2.17
C TYR A 59 -13.24 -8.14 -2.85
N CYS A 60 -13.05 -7.56 -4.04
CA CYS A 60 -14.11 -6.87 -4.79
C CYS A 60 -14.43 -7.55 -6.13
N ASP A 61 -13.72 -8.63 -6.49
CA ASP A 61 -13.80 -9.31 -7.79
C ASP A 61 -13.71 -8.36 -9.00
N ARG A 62 -12.98 -7.25 -8.84
CA ARG A 62 -12.80 -6.24 -9.90
C ARG A 62 -11.35 -5.77 -9.99
N PRO A 63 -10.77 -5.65 -11.20
CA PRO A 63 -9.51 -4.95 -11.37
C PRO A 63 -9.72 -3.43 -11.21
N MET A 64 -8.74 -2.70 -10.68
CA MET A 64 -8.77 -1.24 -10.76
C MET A 64 -8.45 -0.81 -12.20
N SER A 65 -9.26 0.08 -12.75
CA SER A 65 -8.98 0.73 -14.03
C SER A 65 -7.96 1.86 -13.79
N GLY A 66 -6.83 1.83 -14.49
CA GLY A 66 -5.78 2.85 -14.40
C GLY A 66 -4.55 2.49 -13.57
N ALA A 67 -4.53 1.31 -12.92
CA ALA A 67 -3.29 0.73 -12.41
C ALA A 67 -2.44 0.28 -13.62
N LEU A 68 -1.28 0.90 -13.80
CA LEU A 68 -0.36 0.67 -14.92
C LEU A 68 -0.10 -0.84 -15.10
N THR A 69 -0.48 -1.38 -16.26
CA THR A 69 0.17 -2.53 -16.87
C THR A 69 1.61 -2.20 -17.23
#